data_AF-A0A7C7Q2G0-F1
#
_entry.id   AF-A0A7C7Q2G0-F1
#
_cell.length_a   1.000
_cell.length_b   1.000
_cell.length_c   1.000
_cell.angle_alpha   90.00
_cell.angle_beta   90.00
_cell.angle_gamma   90.00
#
_symmetry.space_group_name_H-M   'P 1'
#
loop_
_entity.id
_entity.type
_entity.pdbx_description
1 polymer ?
#
loop_
_entity_poly.entity_id
_entity_poly.type
_entity_poly.pdbx_seq_one_letter_code
_entity_poly.pdbx_strand_id
1 'polypeptide(L)'
;TGCKACILVCPFGSITVGPSGKVVYKCDLCIERLEMDEEPACVSACPTGALRFGLVDDMRAAERLIASEGATDVPPGKCRLCGTEFASEARLKGIQRRLQKAFGEGFSIDLCPSCRRKEFGRILVESRR
;
A
#
# COMPACT_ATOMS: atom_id res chain seq x y z
N THR A 1 16.74 -13.56 27.18
CA THR A 1 17.14 -12.14 27.37
C THR A 1 17.09 -11.44 26.03
N GLY A 2 16.42 -10.29 25.92
CA GLY A 2 16.38 -9.49 24.69
C GLY A 2 17.44 -8.39 24.73
N CYS A 3 18.64 -8.64 24.20
CA CYS A 3 19.77 -7.69 24.26
C CYS A 3 19.63 -6.47 23.35
N LYS A 4 18.64 -6.45 22.45
CA LYS A 4 18.33 -5.35 21.51
C LYS A 4 19.42 -5.00 20.49
N ALA A 5 20.51 -5.78 20.41
CA ALA A 5 21.57 -5.57 19.42
C ALA A 5 21.06 -5.64 17.97
N CYS A 6 20.08 -6.52 17.70
CA CYS A 6 19.45 -6.64 16.38
C CYS A 6 18.75 -5.34 15.92
N ILE A 7 18.23 -4.54 16.86
CA ILE A 7 17.58 -3.26 16.54
C ILE A 7 18.63 -2.24 16.10
N LEU A 8 19.78 -2.19 16.77
CA LEU A 8 20.85 -1.24 16.48
C LEU A 8 21.52 -1.50 15.12
N VAL A 9 21.66 -2.77 14.73
CA VAL A 9 22.32 -3.14 13.47
C VAL A 9 21.42 -3.04 12.25
N CYS A 10 20.08 -3.00 12.43
CA CYS A 10 19.15 -2.96 11.31
C CYS A 10 19.15 -1.56 10.66
N PRO A 11 19.61 -1.41 9.40
CA PRO A 11 19.68 -0.09 8.76
C PRO A 11 18.29 0.46 8.38
N PHE A 12 17.27 -0.40 8.37
CA PHE A 12 15.91 -0.09 7.93
C PHE A 12 14.94 0.17 9.10
N GLY A 13 15.38 -0.02 10.35
CA GLY A 13 14.53 0.19 11.53
C GLY A 13 13.27 -0.70 11.58
N SER A 14 13.29 -1.88 10.95
CA SER A 14 12.10 -2.72 10.77
C SER A 14 11.76 -3.65 11.95
N ILE A 15 12.44 -3.46 13.09
CA ILE A 15 12.31 -4.32 14.27
C ILE A 15 11.71 -3.51 15.42
N THR A 16 10.63 -4.01 16.01
CA THR A 16 9.89 -3.35 17.10
C THR A 16 10.05 -4.14 18.41
N VAL A 17 10.10 -3.45 19.55
CA VAL A 17 10.16 -4.10 20.86
C VAL A 17 8.75 -4.46 21.33
N GLY A 18 8.57 -5.66 21.85
CA GLY A 18 7.30 -6.08 22.43
C GLY A 18 7.01 -5.42 23.79
N PRO A 19 5.76 -5.49 24.29
CA PRO A 19 5.31 -4.77 25.48
C PRO A 19 6.16 -5.02 26.74
N SER A 20 6.66 -6.25 26.90
CA SER A 20 7.48 -6.64 28.05
C SER A 20 8.94 -6.17 27.97
N GLY A 21 9.37 -5.62 26.84
CA GLY A 21 10.76 -5.21 26.60
C GLY A 21 11.76 -6.35 26.42
N LYS A 22 11.31 -7.61 26.54
CA LYS A 22 12.16 -8.82 26.51
C LYS A 22 12.19 -9.53 25.17
N VAL A 23 11.20 -9.26 24.31
CA VAL A 23 11.03 -9.85 22.98
C VAL A 23 10.98 -8.74 21.94
N VAL A 24 11.32 -9.09 20.70
CA VAL A 24 11.19 -8.21 19.55
C VAL A 24 10.25 -8.84 18.53
N TYR A 25 9.57 -8.01 17.76
CA TYR A 25 8.71 -8.40 16.66
C TYR A 25 9.26 -7.81 15.37
N LYS A 26 9.17 -8.59 14.30
CA LYS A 26 9.46 -8.17 12.93
C LYS A 26 8.46 -8.85 12.01
N CYS A 27 8.32 -8.35 10.79
CA CYS A 27 7.63 -9.08 9.73
C CYS A 27 8.25 -10.48 9.59
N ASP A 28 7.39 -11.49 9.61
CA ASP A 28 7.72 -12.88 9.38
C ASP A 28 7.47 -13.30 7.92
N LEU A 29 6.89 -12.42 7.10
CA LEU A 29 6.41 -12.70 5.74
C LEU A 29 5.18 -13.63 5.72
N CYS A 30 4.39 -13.66 6.80
CA CYS A 30 3.20 -14.50 6.95
C CYS A 30 3.50 -16.00 6.73
N ILE A 31 4.49 -16.55 7.45
CA ILE A 31 4.97 -17.94 7.25
C ILE A 31 3.81 -18.93 7.27
N GLU A 32 2.92 -18.83 8.26
CA GLU A 32 1.77 -19.72 8.41
C GLU A 32 0.83 -19.69 7.20
N ARG A 33 0.67 -18.53 6.54
CA ARG A 33 -0.16 -18.40 5.34
C ARG A 33 0.53 -19.01 4.12
N LEU A 34 1.83 -18.80 3.99
CA LEU A 34 2.63 -19.37 2.91
C LEU A 34 2.65 -20.91 2.97
N GLU A 35 2.67 -21.49 4.17
CA GLU A 35 2.56 -22.94 4.37
C GLU A 35 1.22 -23.53 3.92
N MET A 36 0.18 -22.70 3.82
CA MET A 36 -1.15 -23.05 3.32
C MET A 36 -1.37 -22.61 1.85
N ASP A 37 -0.30 -22.27 1.12
CA ASP A 37 -0.34 -21.74 -0.24
C ASP A 37 -1.19 -20.45 -0.38
N GLU A 38 -1.31 -19.67 0.70
CA GLU A 38 -1.98 -18.37 0.69
C GLU A 38 -0.99 -17.20 0.55
N GLU A 39 -1.43 -16.10 -0.08
CA GLU A 39 -0.63 -14.88 -0.16
C GLU A 39 -0.52 -14.16 1.22
N PRO A 40 0.55 -13.37 1.46
CA PRO A 40 0.68 -12.58 2.68
C PRO A 40 -0.50 -11.62 2.91
N ALA A 41 -0.86 -11.40 4.17
CA ALA A 41 -2.03 -10.59 4.56
C ALA A 41 -2.00 -9.15 4.05
N CYS A 42 -0.82 -8.52 4.05
CA CYS A 42 -0.69 -7.18 3.50
C CYS A 42 -0.92 -7.13 1.98
N VAL A 43 -0.56 -8.18 1.25
CA VAL A 43 -0.71 -8.29 -0.21
C VAL A 43 -2.19 -8.49 -0.54
N SER A 44 -2.84 -9.47 0.10
CA SER A 44 -4.26 -9.74 -0.10
C SER A 44 -5.16 -8.58 0.31
N ALA A 45 -4.77 -7.83 1.36
CA ALA A 45 -5.52 -6.67 1.82
C ALA A 45 -5.32 -5.43 0.95
N CYS A 46 -4.36 -5.41 0.01
CA CYS A 46 -4.03 -4.22 -0.76
C CYS A 46 -5.11 -3.92 -1.82
N PRO A 47 -5.98 -2.90 -1.64
CA PRO A 47 -7.07 -2.67 -2.58
C PRO A 47 -6.57 -2.09 -3.90
N THR A 48 -5.44 -1.39 -3.88
CA THR A 48 -4.85 -0.78 -5.07
C THR A 48 -4.02 -1.76 -5.87
N GLY A 49 -3.71 -2.95 -5.34
CA GLY A 49 -2.76 -3.89 -5.95
C GLY A 49 -1.35 -3.30 -6.06
N ALA A 50 -0.98 -2.39 -5.16
CA ALA A 50 0.36 -1.81 -5.10
C ALA A 50 1.40 -2.80 -4.57
N LEU A 51 0.96 -3.74 -3.73
CA LEU A 51 1.79 -4.83 -3.22
C LEU A 51 1.60 -6.06 -4.11
N ARG A 52 2.71 -6.74 -4.41
CA ARG A 52 2.78 -7.99 -5.16
C ARG A 52 3.72 -8.94 -4.43
N PHE A 53 3.47 -10.24 -4.58
CA PHE A 53 4.26 -11.30 -3.97
C PHE A 53 4.56 -12.38 -5.01
N GLY A 54 5.72 -13.01 -4.89
CA GLY A 54 6.19 -14.05 -5.78
C GLY A 54 7.69 -14.28 -5.64
N LEU A 55 8.24 -15.14 -6.50
CA LEU A 55 9.67 -15.40 -6.52
C LEU A 55 10.45 -14.16 -6.95
N VAL A 56 11.67 -14.02 -6.43
CA VAL A 56 12.51 -12.84 -6.66
C VAL A 56 12.75 -12.61 -8.15
N ASP A 57 12.96 -13.67 -8.93
CA ASP A 57 13.21 -13.57 -10.36
C ASP A 57 11.96 -13.12 -11.13
N ASP A 58 10.78 -13.62 -10.76
CA ASP A 58 9.51 -13.20 -11.34
C ASP A 58 9.22 -11.73 -11.03
N MET A 59 9.50 -11.29 -9.80
CA MET A 59 9.31 -9.90 -9.40
C MET A 59 10.27 -8.95 -10.12
N ARG A 60 11.52 -9.35 -10.34
CA ARG A 60 12.49 -8.59 -11.15
C ARG A 60 12.10 -8.54 -12.62
N ALA A 61 11.58 -9.63 -13.17
CA ALA A 61 11.06 -9.65 -14.54
C ALA A 61 9.85 -8.73 -14.67
N ALA A 62 8.91 -8.80 -13.72
CA ALA A 62 7.75 -7.92 -13.66
C ALA A 62 8.16 -6.45 -13.52
N GLU A 63 9.17 -6.14 -12.71
CA GLU A 63 9.72 -4.77 -12.59
C GLU A 63 10.21 -4.24 -13.94
N ARG A 64 10.98 -5.04 -14.70
CA ARG A 64 11.45 -4.64 -16.04
C ARG A 64 10.29 -4.40 -17.00
N LEU A 65 9.27 -5.25 -16.97
CA LEU A 65 8.06 -5.09 -17.78
C LEU A 65 7.30 -3.82 -17.40
N ILE A 66 7.04 -3.60 -16.10
CA ILE A 66 6.37 -2.39 -15.59
C ILE A 66 7.18 -1.13 -15.95
N ALA A 67 8.51 -1.19 -15.87
CA ALA A 67 9.38 -0.09 -16.27
C ALA A 67 9.28 0.21 -17.78
N SER A 68 9.10 -0.83 -18.61
CA SER A 68 8.89 -0.66 -20.06
C SER A 68 7.47 -0.19 -20.43
N GLU A 69 6.45 -0.60 -19.66
CA GLU A 69 5.04 -0.23 -19.88
C GLU A 69 4.66 1.11 -19.23
N GLY A 70 5.47 1.62 -18.31
CA GLY A 70 5.27 2.92 -17.65
C GLY A 70 5.47 4.15 -18.53
N ALA A 71 5.70 3.97 -19.84
CA ALA A 71 6.09 5.03 -20.78
C ALA A 71 5.22 5.08 -22.06
N THR A 72 3.97 4.60 -22.05
CA THR A 72 3.07 4.73 -23.21
C THR A 72 1.82 5.54 -22.87
N ASP A 73 1.79 6.81 -23.25
CA ASP A 73 0.63 7.58 -23.75
C ASP A 73 -0.72 7.57 -22.99
N VAL A 74 -0.76 7.25 -21.69
CA VAL A 74 -2.00 7.36 -20.92
C VAL A 74 -2.12 8.76 -20.30
N PRO A 75 -3.16 9.56 -20.64
CA PRO A 75 -3.33 10.90 -20.09
C PRO A 75 -3.50 10.85 -18.56
N PRO A 76 -2.94 11.83 -17.83
CA PRO A 76 -3.13 11.93 -16.40
C PRO A 76 -4.57 12.30 -16.07
N GLY A 77 -5.15 11.65 -15.06
CA GLY A 77 -6.40 12.08 -14.47
C GLY A 77 -6.18 13.27 -13.52
N LYS A 78 -7.25 14.07 -13.38
CA LYS A 78 -7.25 15.34 -12.64
C LYS A 78 -7.94 15.19 -11.28
N CYS A 79 -7.44 15.92 -10.30
CA CYS A 79 -8.05 16.03 -8.97
C CYS A 79 -9.40 16.77 -9.05
N ARG A 80 -10.47 16.21 -8.46
CA ARG A 80 -11.79 16.84 -8.37
C ARG A 80 -11.77 18.20 -7.67
N LEU A 81 -10.90 18.39 -6.66
CA LEU A 81 -10.87 19.62 -5.87
C LEU A 81 -9.97 20.72 -6.45
N CYS A 82 -8.79 20.38 -6.96
CA CYS A 82 -7.79 21.37 -7.37
C CYS A 82 -7.37 21.28 -8.84
N GLY A 83 -7.91 20.33 -9.60
CA GLY A 83 -7.62 20.14 -11.02
C GLY A 83 -6.22 19.60 -11.34
N THR A 84 -5.33 19.46 -10.35
CA THR A 84 -3.96 18.97 -10.55
C THR A 84 -3.95 17.55 -11.13
N GLU A 85 -3.08 17.33 -12.10
CA GLU A 85 -2.76 16.03 -12.72
C GLU A 85 -1.79 15.25 -11.81
N PHE A 86 -2.11 14.00 -11.44
CA PHE A 86 -1.32 13.30 -10.41
C PHE A 86 -1.20 11.77 -10.56
N ALA A 87 -1.90 11.14 -11.49
CA ALA A 87 -1.78 9.72 -11.84
C ALA A 87 -2.44 9.49 -13.20
N SER A 88 -2.07 8.44 -13.94
CA SER A 88 -2.74 8.10 -15.19
C SER A 88 -4.23 7.81 -14.97
N GLU A 89 -5.08 8.24 -15.89
CA GLU A 89 -6.53 8.05 -15.78
C GLU A 89 -6.89 6.56 -15.70
N ALA A 90 -6.16 5.70 -16.43
CA ALA A 90 -6.29 4.25 -16.34
C ALA A 90 -5.98 3.71 -14.93
N ARG A 91 -4.94 4.24 -14.28
CA ARG A 91 -4.59 3.88 -12.89
C ARG A 91 -5.67 4.33 -11.91
N LEU A 92 -6.19 5.55 -12.05
CA LEU A 92 -7.27 6.05 -11.18
C LEU A 92 -8.56 5.23 -11.34
N LYS A 93 -9.00 4.97 -12.59
CA LYS A 93 -10.16 4.11 -12.87
C LYS A 93 -9.96 2.69 -12.35
N GLY A 94 -8.75 2.14 -12.51
CA GLY A 94 -8.40 0.82 -11.98
C GLY A 94 -8.51 0.75 -10.46
N ILE A 95 -7.97 1.74 -9.75
CA ILE A 95 -8.04 1.79 -8.31
C ILE A 95 -9.48 2.04 -7.82
N GLN A 96 -10.23 2.95 -8.46
CA GLN A 96 -11.65 3.23 -8.15
C GLN A 96 -12.49 1.94 -8.21
N ARG A 97 -12.36 1.16 -9.29
CA ARG A 97 -13.09 -0.11 -9.44
C ARG A 97 -12.76 -1.12 -8.34
N ARG A 98 -11.48 -1.23 -7.97
CA ARG A 98 -11.04 -2.16 -6.91
C ARG A 98 -11.58 -1.75 -5.55
N LEU A 99 -11.58 -0.45 -5.25
CA LEU A 99 -12.12 0.11 -4.02
C LEU A 99 -13.63 -0.06 -3.92
N GLN A 100 -14.37 0.17 -5.02
CA GLN A 100 -15.81 -0.07 -5.07
C GLN A 100 -16.15 -1.54 -4.81
N LYS A 101 -15.35 -2.47 -5.37
CA LYS A 101 -15.51 -3.91 -5.10
C LYS A 101 -15.21 -4.28 -3.64
N ALA A 102 -14.23 -3.64 -3.01
CA ALA A 102 -13.80 -3.97 -1.65
C ALA A 102 -14.64 -3.29 -0.56
N PHE A 103 -15.17 -2.08 -0.80
CA PHE A 103 -15.76 -1.22 0.23
C PHE A 103 -17.14 -0.61 -0.15
N GLY A 104 -17.69 -0.92 -1.33
CA GLY A 104 -18.97 -0.37 -1.79
C GLY A 104 -18.87 1.00 -2.52
N GLU A 105 -20.01 1.55 -2.93
CA GLU A 105 -20.08 2.68 -3.89
C GLU A 105 -19.63 4.05 -3.34
N GLY A 106 -19.34 4.16 -2.04
CA GLY A 106 -19.05 5.45 -1.37
C GLY A 106 -17.59 5.92 -1.42
N PHE A 107 -16.66 5.16 -2.01
CA PHE A 107 -15.23 5.48 -1.96
C PHE A 107 -14.72 6.04 -3.30
N SER A 108 -14.29 7.32 -3.32
CA SER A 108 -13.72 7.98 -4.50
C SER A 108 -12.23 8.32 -4.33
N ILE A 109 -11.42 7.96 -5.33
CA ILE A 109 -9.96 8.18 -5.36
C ILE A 109 -9.55 9.40 -6.20
N ASP A 110 -10.53 10.18 -6.63
CA ASP A 110 -10.44 11.35 -7.50
C ASP A 110 -9.77 12.58 -6.85
N LEU A 111 -9.18 12.42 -5.67
CA LEU A 111 -8.45 13.46 -4.94
C LEU A 111 -6.95 13.19 -4.99
N CYS A 112 -6.18 14.21 -5.38
CA CYS A 112 -4.72 14.18 -5.26
C CYS A 112 -4.29 13.99 -3.79
N PRO A 113 -3.06 13.49 -3.53
CA PRO A 113 -2.59 13.21 -2.17
C PRO A 113 -2.73 14.40 -1.20
N SER A 114 -2.49 15.62 -1.69
CA SER A 114 -2.59 16.86 -0.92
C SER A 114 -4.03 17.20 -0.53
N CYS A 115 -4.97 17.13 -1.48
CA CYS A 115 -6.39 17.39 -1.23
C CYS A 115 -7.04 16.28 -0.40
N ARG A 116 -6.67 15.02 -0.67
CA ARG A 116 -7.15 13.86 0.10
C ARG A 116 -6.82 13.98 1.58
N ARG A 117 -5.58 14.33 1.92
CA ARG A 117 -5.18 14.51 3.33
C ARG A 117 -6.02 15.57 4.05
N LYS A 118 -6.41 16.64 3.34
CA LYS A 118 -7.28 17.71 3.87
C LYS A 118 -8.73 17.24 4.06
N GLU A 119 -9.25 16.44 3.14
CA GLU A 119 -10.64 15.95 3.16
C GLU A 119 -10.85 14.87 4.23
N PHE A 120 -9.95 13.88 4.32
CA PHE A 120 -9.98 12.87 5.41
C PHE A 120 -9.82 13.52 6.79
N GLY A 121 -9.06 14.62 6.90
CA GLY A 121 -8.96 15.40 8.12
C GLY A 121 -10.27 16.07 8.55
N ARG A 122 -11.15 16.45 7.60
CA ARG A 122 -12.50 16.99 7.92
C ARG A 122 -13.46 15.89 8.36
N ILE A 123 -13.48 14.77 7.65
CA ILE A 123 -14.37 13.62 7.93
C ILE A 123 -14.15 13.10 9.37
N LEU A 124 -12.90 12.98 9.82
CA LEU A 124 -12.58 12.53 11.18
C LEU A 124 -12.97 13.53 12.28
N VAL A 125 -13.11 14.81 11.94
CA VAL A 125 -13.56 15.85 12.88
C VAL A 125 -15.10 15.87 12.97
N GLU A 126 -15.80 15.61 11.87
CA GLU A 126 -17.27 15.54 11.83
C GLU A 126 -17.84 14.24 12.40
N SER A 127 -17.13 13.11 12.31
CA SER A 127 -17.57 11.83 12.91
C SER A 127 -17.38 11.74 14.44
N ARG A 128 -16.93 12.83 15.08
CA ARG A 128 -16.72 12.96 16.54
C ARG A 128 -17.74 13.88 17.22
N ARG A 129 -18.81 14.26 16.50
CA ARG A 129 -19.98 14.95 17.02
C ARG A 129 -21.18 14.02 17.05
#